data_AF-A0AAV7JG76-F1
#
_entry.id   AF-A0AAV7JG76-F1
#
_cell.length_a   1.000
_cell.length_b   1.000
_cell.length_c   1.000
_cell.angle_alpha   90.00
_cell.angle_beta   90.00
_cell.angle_gamma   90.00
#
_symmetry.space_group_name_H-M   'P 1'
#
loop_
_entity.id
_entity.type
_entity.pdbx_description
1 polymer ?
#
loop_
_entity_poly.entity_id
_entity_poly.type
_entity_poly.pdbx_seq_one_letter_code
_entity_poly.pdbx_strand_id
1 'polypeptide(L)'
;MKRLSRSKGLLSRFATQGLDRVLLSDEKLFTVEQASNRQNDRILSTCISAIPEKYRFVKRVQKPLSVMVLAGISSVGRTPLVFVPSGVKINATTYKELILEPLVKDLGKTMFENGSFVFQQDGAPAHTALSTQECLSANIPHFITKVEWLPSSPDLNPLDFSLWSILESRACSKSHTNIKSLKTSLRREWENIPQEIVRTAVAVVNQRLKSVIKQKGGYIE
;
A
#
# COMPACT_ATOMS: atom_id res chain seq x y z
N MET A 1 -19.74 17.22 4.11
CA MET A 1 -18.32 16.82 4.01
C MET A 1 -18.15 15.67 3.03
N LYS A 2 -17.32 15.82 1.98
CA LYS A 2 -17.11 14.81 0.92
C LYS A 2 -16.61 13.46 1.46
N ARG A 3 -15.75 13.48 2.48
CA ARG A 3 -15.23 12.29 3.14
C ARG A 3 -16.36 11.47 3.77
N LEU A 4 -17.21 12.09 4.58
CA LEU A 4 -18.38 11.42 5.18
C LEU A 4 -19.32 10.78 4.14
N SER A 5 -19.70 11.52 3.10
CA SER A 5 -20.63 11.00 2.08
C SER A 5 -20.01 9.83 1.31
N ARG A 6 -18.73 9.93 0.95
CA ARG A 6 -18.00 8.85 0.26
C ARG A 6 -17.78 7.63 1.15
N SER A 7 -17.49 7.81 2.45
CA SER A 7 -17.41 6.70 3.40
C SER A 7 -18.71 5.90 3.46
N LYS A 8 -19.86 6.58 3.51
CA LYS A 8 -21.18 5.93 3.50
C LYS A 8 -21.41 5.17 2.18
N GLY A 9 -21.08 5.77 1.05
CA GLY A 9 -21.21 5.15 -0.26
C GLY A 9 -20.34 3.88 -0.40
N LEU A 10 -19.07 3.95 0.00
CA LEU A 10 -18.16 2.81 -0.03
C LEU A 10 -18.57 1.70 0.93
N LEU A 11 -18.98 2.05 2.15
CA LEU A 11 -19.47 1.06 3.11
C LEU A 11 -20.71 0.32 2.57
N SER A 12 -21.63 1.03 1.91
CA SER A 12 -22.77 0.42 1.23
C SER A 12 -22.34 -0.50 0.08
N ARG A 13 -21.42 -0.02 -0.77
CA ARG A 13 -20.88 -0.80 -1.89
C ARG A 13 -20.21 -2.09 -1.43
N PHE A 14 -19.36 -2.03 -0.40
CA PHE A 14 -18.67 -3.20 0.15
C PHE A 14 -19.61 -4.15 0.89
N ALA A 15 -20.72 -3.67 1.45
CA ALA A 15 -21.75 -4.53 2.01
C ALA A 15 -22.46 -5.37 0.94
N THR A 16 -22.65 -4.82 -0.27
CA THR A 16 -23.30 -5.51 -1.39
C THR A 16 -22.34 -6.39 -2.18
N GLN A 17 -21.13 -5.90 -2.49
CA GLN A 17 -20.19 -6.57 -3.40
C GLN A 17 -19.19 -7.48 -2.68
N GLY A 18 -19.12 -7.38 -1.35
CA GLY A 18 -18.10 -8.06 -0.56
C GLY A 18 -16.75 -7.34 -0.64
N LEU A 19 -16.14 -7.12 0.51
CA LEU A 19 -14.78 -6.57 0.58
C LEU A 19 -13.73 -7.60 0.14
N ASP A 20 -14.10 -8.87 0.14
CA ASP A 20 -13.25 -10.00 -0.19
C ASP A 20 -12.73 -9.99 -1.63
N ARG A 21 -13.48 -9.35 -2.54
CA ARG A 21 -13.14 -9.19 -3.96
C ARG A 21 -12.70 -7.78 -4.34
N VAL A 22 -12.31 -6.97 -3.35
CA VAL A 22 -11.69 -5.67 -3.60
C VAL A 22 -10.18 -5.85 -3.62
N LEU A 23 -9.55 -5.36 -4.69
CA LEU A 23 -8.10 -5.26 -4.83
C LEU A 23 -7.69 -3.83 -4.46
N LEU A 24 -7.11 -3.67 -3.27
CA LEU A 24 -6.61 -2.40 -2.75
C LEU A 24 -5.14 -2.26 -3.16
N SER A 25 -4.78 -1.20 -3.87
CA SER A 25 -3.40 -0.94 -4.29
C SER A 25 -2.86 0.37 -3.74
N ASP A 26 -1.53 0.44 -3.67
CA ASP A 26 -0.82 1.64 -3.22
C ASP A 26 0.65 1.63 -3.70
N GLU A 27 1.27 2.80 -3.71
CA GLU A 27 2.69 3.00 -3.98
C GLU A 27 3.44 3.53 -2.74
N LYS A 28 4.57 2.89 -2.41
CA LYS A 28 5.49 3.37 -1.37
C LYS A 28 6.93 3.46 -1.86
N LEU A 29 7.61 4.51 -1.42
CA LEU A 29 9.05 4.66 -1.60
C LEU A 29 9.81 3.93 -0.47
N PHE A 30 10.63 2.96 -0.85
CA PHE A 30 11.55 2.28 0.07
C PHE A 30 12.98 2.78 -0.15
N THR A 31 13.74 2.91 0.93
CA THR A 31 15.15 3.33 0.88
C THR A 31 16.07 2.17 1.26
N VAL A 32 17.34 2.26 0.85
CA VAL A 32 18.37 1.28 1.26
C VAL A 32 18.76 1.40 2.74
N GLU A 33 18.23 2.38 3.45
CA GLU A 33 18.57 2.59 4.84
C GLU A 33 17.85 1.61 5.76
N GLN A 34 18.39 1.46 6.97
CA GLN A 34 17.72 0.70 8.01
C GLN A 34 16.41 1.40 8.42
N ALA A 35 15.32 0.64 8.44
CA ALA A 35 14.07 1.05 9.07
C ALA A 35 14.32 1.24 10.57
N SER A 36 13.88 2.38 11.09
CA SER A 36 13.92 2.64 12.53
C SER A 36 12.64 3.35 12.92
N ASN A 37 11.89 2.71 13.80
CA ASN A 37 10.68 3.25 14.37
C ASN A 37 10.98 3.80 15.76
N ARG A 38 11.16 5.12 15.89
CA ARG A 38 11.49 5.78 17.16
C ARG A 38 10.48 5.51 18.29
N GLN A 39 9.22 5.19 17.97
CA GLN A 39 8.21 4.90 18.98
C GLN A 39 8.39 3.49 19.57
N ASN A 40 8.79 2.52 18.74
CA ASN A 40 8.90 1.10 19.12
C ASN A 40 10.34 0.66 19.45
N ASP A 41 11.35 1.25 18.79
CA ASP A 41 12.77 0.91 18.97
C ASP A 41 13.36 1.70 20.15
N ARG A 42 12.87 1.41 21.36
CA ARG A 42 13.33 2.04 22.60
C ARG A 42 14.38 1.19 23.30
N ILE A 43 15.46 1.82 23.74
CA ILE A 43 16.49 1.18 24.56
C ILE A 43 16.38 1.75 25.97
N LEU A 44 16.03 0.90 26.93
CA LEU A 44 16.12 1.24 28.34
C LEU A 44 17.57 1.03 28.79
N SER A 45 18.20 2.12 29.23
CA SER A 45 19.57 2.09 29.74
C SER A 45 19.71 3.11 30.86
N THR A 46 20.58 2.83 31.83
CA THR A 46 20.90 3.74 32.94
C THR A 46 21.70 4.96 32.47
N CYS A 47 22.50 4.82 31.41
CA CYS A 47 23.23 5.91 30.77
C CYS A 47 23.58 5.58 29.31
N ILE A 48 23.93 6.62 28.52
CA ILE A 48 24.29 6.45 27.10
C ILE A 48 25.56 5.61 26.93
N SER A 49 26.54 5.74 27.83
CA SER A 49 27.79 4.98 27.77
C SER A 49 27.60 3.47 27.97
N ALA A 50 26.55 3.04 28.67
CA ALA A 50 26.20 1.64 28.83
C ALA A 50 25.52 1.01 27.60
N ILE A 51 25.03 1.82 26.66
CA ILE A 51 24.45 1.33 25.40
C ILE A 51 25.58 0.95 24.44
N PRO A 52 25.63 -0.27 23.86
CA PRO A 52 26.61 -0.59 22.83
C PRO A 52 26.52 0.37 21.64
N GLU A 53 27.65 0.83 21.10
CA GLU A 53 27.71 1.89 20.08
C GLU A 53 26.84 1.61 18.84
N LYS A 54 26.78 0.33 18.43
CA LYS A 54 25.94 -0.16 17.33
C LYS A 54 24.44 0.10 17.51
N TYR A 55 23.99 0.37 18.74
CA TYR A 55 22.59 0.68 19.07
C TYR A 55 22.37 2.16 19.41
N ARG A 56 23.44 2.97 19.51
CA ARG A 56 23.32 4.41 19.81
C ARG A 56 22.89 5.23 18.61
N PHE A 57 23.29 4.82 17.40
CA PHE A 57 23.11 5.60 16.18
C PHE A 57 22.61 4.74 15.02
N VAL A 58 21.61 5.24 14.32
CA VAL A 58 21.24 4.75 12.98
C VAL A 58 21.83 5.71 11.97
N LYS A 59 22.79 5.24 11.15
CA LYS A 59 23.41 6.07 10.12
C LYS A 59 22.39 6.40 9.03
N ARG A 60 22.32 7.68 8.65
CA ARG A 60 21.48 8.21 7.59
C ARG A 60 22.35 8.96 6.58
N VAL A 61 22.06 8.80 5.30
CA VAL A 61 22.75 9.46 4.19
C VAL A 61 21.82 10.47 3.55
N GLN A 62 22.34 11.61 3.10
CA GLN A 62 21.55 12.57 2.35
C GLN A 62 21.15 11.97 0.99
N LYS A 63 19.84 11.94 0.69
CA LYS A 63 19.26 11.34 -0.53
C LYS A 63 19.67 9.86 -0.70
N PRO A 64 19.23 8.96 0.20
CA PRO A 64 19.56 7.55 0.07
C PRO A 64 18.99 7.00 -1.24
N LEU A 65 19.66 5.98 -1.79
CA LEU A 65 19.12 5.23 -2.90
C LEU A 65 17.74 4.67 -2.53
N SER A 66 16.75 4.90 -3.38
CA SER A 66 15.38 4.52 -3.14
C SER A 66 14.74 3.86 -4.36
N VAL A 67 13.69 3.09 -4.11
CA VAL A 67 12.86 2.48 -5.15
C VAL A 67 11.40 2.65 -4.80
N MET A 68 10.60 3.06 -5.77
CA MET A 68 9.15 3.10 -5.63
C MET A 68 8.60 1.70 -5.94
N VAL A 69 7.76 1.24 -5.04
CA VAL A 69 7.21 -0.12 -5.03
C VAL A 69 5.70 0.00 -5.00
N LEU A 70 5.06 -0.78 -5.85
CA LEU A 70 3.61 -0.94 -5.87
C LEU A 70 3.25 -2.37 -5.51
N ALA A 71 2.16 -2.51 -4.76
CA ALA A 71 1.48 -3.79 -4.55
C ALA A 71 -0.03 -3.61 -4.56
N GLY A 72 -0.73 -4.70 -4.83
CA GLY A 72 -2.15 -4.88 -4.57
C GLY A 72 -2.38 -5.99 -3.54
N ILE A 73 -3.41 -5.82 -2.73
CA ILE A 73 -3.85 -6.82 -1.76
C ILE A 73 -5.36 -7.02 -1.83
N SER A 74 -5.78 -8.22 -1.48
CA SER A 74 -7.18 -8.59 -1.29
C SER A 74 -7.28 -9.60 -0.16
N SER A 75 -8.50 -9.92 0.27
CA SER A 75 -8.69 -10.98 1.26
C SER A 75 -8.20 -12.34 0.72
N VAL A 76 -8.36 -12.57 -0.59
CA VAL A 76 -8.02 -13.83 -1.26
C VAL A 76 -6.54 -13.98 -1.57
N GLY A 77 -5.78 -12.88 -1.63
CA GLY A 77 -4.39 -12.93 -2.04
C GLY A 77 -3.71 -11.56 -2.09
N ARG A 78 -2.54 -11.55 -2.71
CA ARG A 78 -1.74 -10.34 -2.95
C ARG A 78 -1.06 -10.46 -4.30
N THR A 79 -0.72 -9.32 -4.87
CA THR A 79 0.03 -9.27 -6.12
C THR A 79 1.53 -9.39 -5.86
N PRO A 80 2.32 -9.80 -6.86
CA PRO A 80 3.76 -9.57 -6.84
C PRO A 80 4.07 -8.07 -6.67
N LEU A 81 5.24 -7.77 -6.11
CA LEU A 81 5.73 -6.39 -6.03
C LEU A 81 6.18 -5.90 -7.40
N VAL A 82 5.65 -4.74 -7.81
CA VAL A 82 6.07 -4.02 -9.02
C VAL A 82 7.08 -2.96 -8.61
N PHE A 83 8.26 -2.99 -9.23
CA PHE A 83 9.34 -2.04 -8.95
C PHE A 83 9.47 -1.02 -10.08
N VAL A 84 9.15 0.23 -9.78
CA VAL A 84 9.30 1.33 -10.74
C VAL A 84 10.79 1.57 -11.01
N PRO A 85 11.21 1.71 -12.27
CA PRO A 85 12.59 2.06 -12.60
C PRO A 85 13.00 3.41 -12.00
N SER A 86 14.27 3.51 -11.58
CA SER A 86 14.79 4.73 -10.96
C SER A 86 14.74 5.92 -11.94
N GLY A 87 14.35 7.10 -11.44
CA GLY A 87 14.26 8.32 -12.25
C GLY A 87 12.99 8.46 -13.08
N VAL A 88 12.10 7.45 -13.10
CA VAL A 88 10.81 7.53 -13.77
C VAL A 88 9.82 8.28 -12.88
N LYS A 89 9.17 9.31 -13.44
CA LYS A 89 8.01 9.95 -12.81
C LYS A 89 6.76 9.16 -13.15
N ILE A 90 5.94 8.88 -12.13
CA ILE A 90 4.61 8.31 -12.35
C ILE A 90 3.69 9.40 -12.90
N ASN A 91 3.33 9.26 -14.17
CA ASN A 91 2.31 10.03 -14.86
C ASN A 91 1.27 9.04 -15.42
N ALA A 92 0.22 9.53 -16.08
CA ALA A 92 -0.83 8.65 -16.59
C ALA A 92 -0.32 7.56 -17.56
N THR A 93 0.66 7.88 -18.40
CA THR A 93 1.23 6.93 -19.37
C THR A 93 2.06 5.86 -18.66
N THR A 94 3.02 6.28 -17.83
CA THR A 94 3.89 5.34 -17.11
C THR A 94 3.11 4.54 -16.07
N TYR A 95 2.04 5.09 -15.50
CA TYR A 95 1.12 4.35 -14.64
C TYR A 95 0.41 3.22 -15.41
N LYS A 96 -0.13 3.49 -16.60
CA LYS A 96 -0.77 2.43 -17.40
C LYS A 96 0.21 1.31 -17.77
N GLU A 97 1.37 1.67 -18.29
CA GLU A 97 2.35 0.72 -18.84
C GLU A 97 3.09 -0.05 -17.75
N LEU A 98 3.50 0.62 -16.67
CA LEU A 98 4.37 0.02 -15.65
C LEU A 98 3.58 -0.52 -14.46
N ILE A 99 2.35 -0.04 -14.23
CA ILE A 99 1.54 -0.40 -13.07
C ILE A 99 0.28 -1.15 -13.49
N LEU A 100 -0.61 -0.55 -14.29
CA LEU A 100 -1.88 -1.22 -14.60
C LEU A 100 -1.67 -2.49 -15.42
N GLU A 101 -0.90 -2.45 -16.50
CA GLU A 101 -0.69 -3.64 -17.32
C GLU A 101 -0.09 -4.82 -16.52
N PRO A 102 1.02 -4.67 -15.76
CA PRO A 102 1.58 -5.79 -15.02
C PRO A 102 0.72 -6.21 -13.82
N LEU A 103 0.02 -5.25 -13.20
CA LEU A 103 -0.81 -5.53 -12.04
C LEU A 103 -2.10 -6.22 -12.46
N VAL A 104 -2.86 -5.69 -13.41
CA VAL A 104 -4.28 -6.08 -13.59
C VAL A 104 -4.53 -7.08 -14.72
N LYS A 105 -3.61 -7.21 -15.69
CA LYS A 105 -3.83 -8.03 -16.90
C LYS A 105 -4.14 -9.50 -16.61
N ASP A 106 -3.56 -10.06 -15.55
CA ASP A 106 -3.69 -11.48 -15.20
C ASP A 106 -4.40 -11.75 -13.87
N LEU A 107 -4.76 -10.72 -13.09
CA LEU A 107 -5.35 -10.93 -11.76
C LEU A 107 -6.76 -11.49 -11.79
N GLY A 108 -7.55 -11.11 -12.79
CA GLY A 108 -8.88 -11.70 -12.98
C GLY A 108 -8.79 -13.22 -13.15
N LYS A 109 -7.81 -13.71 -13.93
CA LYS A 109 -7.61 -15.13 -14.20
C LYS A 109 -6.95 -15.88 -13.03
N THR A 110 -5.99 -15.24 -12.38
CA THR A 110 -5.17 -15.88 -11.34
C THR A 110 -5.79 -15.74 -9.96
N MET A 111 -5.73 -14.54 -9.37
CA MET A 111 -6.14 -14.29 -7.98
C MET A 111 -7.65 -14.39 -7.76
N PHE A 112 -8.46 -14.10 -8.77
CA PHE A 112 -9.92 -14.11 -8.66
C PHE A 112 -10.60 -15.24 -9.43
N GLU A 113 -9.86 -16.21 -9.96
CA GLU A 113 -10.40 -17.43 -10.61
C GLU A 113 -11.45 -17.15 -11.71
N ASN A 114 -11.20 -16.15 -12.56
CA ASN A 114 -12.11 -15.59 -13.56
C ASN A 114 -13.37 -14.90 -12.99
N GLY A 115 -13.40 -14.64 -11.69
CA GLY A 115 -14.43 -13.88 -11.01
C GLY A 115 -14.29 -12.37 -11.21
N SER A 116 -15.41 -11.66 -11.04
CA SER A 116 -15.44 -10.20 -11.00
C SER A 116 -14.78 -9.68 -9.72
N PHE A 117 -14.03 -8.59 -9.84
CA PHE A 117 -13.37 -7.91 -8.73
C PHE A 117 -13.48 -6.39 -8.87
N VAL A 118 -13.22 -5.67 -7.77
CA VAL A 118 -13.20 -4.20 -7.76
C VAL A 118 -11.77 -3.73 -7.53
N PHE A 119 -11.22 -2.97 -8.47
CA PHE A 119 -9.93 -2.33 -8.29
C PHE A 119 -10.04 -0.99 -7.55
N GLN A 120 -9.23 -0.79 -6.51
CA GLN A 120 -9.12 0.47 -5.78
C GLN A 120 -7.72 1.05 -5.95
N GLN A 121 -7.69 2.33 -6.33
CA GLN A 121 -6.50 3.18 -6.37
C GLN A 121 -6.83 4.52 -5.69
N ASP A 122 -5.80 5.27 -5.30
CA ASP A 122 -5.99 6.55 -4.61
C ASP A 122 -6.37 7.71 -5.57
N GLY A 123 -6.41 8.93 -5.03
CA GLY A 123 -6.77 10.13 -5.79
C GLY A 123 -5.62 10.81 -6.55
N ALA A 124 -4.47 10.14 -6.75
CA ALA A 124 -3.31 10.77 -7.38
C ALA A 124 -3.61 11.30 -8.80
N PRO A 125 -2.88 12.35 -9.26
CA PRO A 125 -3.11 12.93 -10.59
C PRO A 125 -3.03 11.91 -11.73
N ALA A 126 -2.10 10.95 -11.69
CA ALA A 126 -1.97 9.90 -12.69
C ALA A 126 -3.19 8.96 -12.72
N HIS A 127 -3.70 8.59 -11.54
CA HIS A 127 -4.83 7.67 -11.35
C HIS A 127 -6.14 8.29 -11.83
N THR A 128 -6.28 9.59 -11.63
CA THR A 128 -7.48 10.36 -11.94
C THR A 128 -7.50 10.97 -13.34
N ALA A 129 -6.45 10.78 -14.13
CA ALA A 129 -6.39 11.21 -15.53
C ALA A 129 -7.45 10.47 -16.36
N LEU A 130 -8.05 11.17 -17.32
CA LEU A 130 -9.10 10.61 -18.19
C LEU A 130 -8.65 9.32 -18.87
N SER A 131 -7.46 9.35 -19.48
CA SER A 131 -6.89 8.19 -20.19
C SER A 131 -6.64 6.97 -19.29
N THR A 132 -6.42 7.19 -17.98
CA THR A 132 -6.27 6.11 -16.99
C THR A 132 -7.64 5.53 -16.62
N GLN A 133 -8.64 6.38 -16.39
CA GLN A 133 -10.02 5.96 -16.07
C GLN A 133 -10.65 5.19 -17.25
N GLU A 134 -10.40 5.62 -18.50
CA GLU A 134 -10.82 4.93 -19.72
C GLU A 134 -10.14 3.55 -19.84
N CYS A 135 -8.83 3.49 -19.57
CA CYS A 135 -8.09 2.23 -19.57
C CYS A 135 -8.67 1.24 -18.53
N LEU A 136 -8.95 1.69 -17.31
CA LEU A 136 -9.56 0.84 -16.29
C LEU A 136 -10.95 0.35 -16.70
N SER A 137 -11.79 1.23 -17.26
CA SER A 137 -13.12 0.89 -17.74
C SER A 137 -13.11 -0.14 -18.86
N ALA A 138 -12.09 -0.13 -19.72
CA ALA A 138 -11.96 -1.07 -20.82
C ALA A 138 -11.36 -2.43 -20.43
N ASN A 139 -10.55 -2.49 -19.36
CA ASN A 139 -9.75 -3.68 -19.04
C ASN A 139 -10.12 -4.39 -17.73
N ILE A 140 -10.90 -3.77 -16.85
CA ILE A 140 -11.23 -4.31 -15.53
C ILE A 140 -12.75 -4.29 -15.34
N PRO A 141 -13.36 -5.34 -14.74
CA PRO A 141 -14.80 -5.41 -14.54
C PRO A 141 -15.35 -4.22 -13.75
N HIS A 142 -14.74 -3.90 -12.61
CA HIS A 142 -15.15 -2.78 -11.77
C HIS A 142 -13.95 -2.10 -11.13
N PHE A 143 -14.06 -0.79 -10.90
CA PHE A 143 -13.08 -0.04 -10.12
C PHE A 143 -13.78 1.04 -9.28
N ILE A 144 -13.05 1.59 -8.32
CA ILE A 144 -13.47 2.75 -7.54
C ILE A 144 -13.02 4.01 -8.28
N THR A 145 -13.99 4.80 -8.73
CA THR A 145 -13.71 6.02 -9.47
C THR A 145 -13.18 7.13 -8.56
N LYS A 146 -12.60 8.18 -9.16
CA LYS A 146 -12.16 9.41 -8.46
C LYS A 146 -13.23 10.02 -7.56
N VAL A 147 -14.49 9.93 -7.96
CA VAL A 147 -15.61 10.55 -7.23
C VAL A 147 -16.09 9.71 -6.06
N GLU A 148 -15.78 8.42 -6.07
CA GLU A 148 -16.11 7.47 -5.01
C GLU A 148 -15.01 7.37 -3.95
N TRP A 149 -13.74 7.39 -4.34
CA TRP A 149 -12.63 7.32 -3.39
C TRP A 149 -12.51 8.59 -2.55
N LEU A 150 -12.16 8.46 -1.28
CA LEU A 150 -12.07 9.58 -0.36
C LEU A 150 -10.76 10.36 -0.55
N PRO A 151 -10.79 11.70 -0.49
CA PRO A 151 -9.55 12.47 -0.53
C PRO A 151 -8.70 12.21 0.72
N SER A 152 -7.38 12.12 0.54
CA SER A 152 -6.38 12.06 1.62
C SER A 152 -6.73 11.06 2.73
N SER A 153 -6.96 9.80 2.36
CA SER A 153 -7.44 8.76 3.29
C SER A 153 -6.51 7.54 3.37
N PRO A 154 -5.22 7.72 3.72
CA PRO A 154 -4.31 6.59 3.95
C PRO A 154 -4.79 5.70 5.12
N ASP A 155 -5.53 6.29 6.06
CA ASP A 155 -6.19 5.61 7.17
C ASP A 155 -7.33 4.67 6.75
N LEU A 156 -7.61 4.52 5.44
CA LEU A 156 -8.56 3.57 4.88
C LEU A 156 -7.92 2.55 3.93
N ASN A 157 -6.61 2.64 3.66
CA ASN A 157 -5.88 1.70 2.83
C ASN A 157 -5.00 0.77 3.70
N PRO A 158 -5.21 -0.56 3.71
CA PRO A 158 -4.44 -1.46 4.56
C PRO A 158 -2.96 -1.59 4.21
N LEU A 159 -2.58 -1.20 2.98
CA LEU A 159 -1.18 -1.04 2.62
C LEU A 159 -0.53 0.06 3.47
N ASP A 160 -1.16 1.25 3.51
CA ASP A 160 -0.70 2.40 4.30
C ASP A 160 -0.71 2.15 5.81
N PHE A 161 -1.86 1.80 6.38
CA PHE A 161 -2.00 1.75 7.84
C PHE A 161 -1.37 0.50 8.48
N SER A 162 -0.92 -0.48 7.69
CA SER A 162 -0.39 -1.75 8.23
C SER A 162 0.74 -2.35 7.40
N LEU A 163 0.45 -2.86 6.20
CA LEU A 163 1.35 -3.82 5.54
C LEU A 163 2.68 -3.20 5.12
N TRP A 164 2.70 -1.94 4.72
CA TRP A 164 3.94 -1.23 4.43
C TRP A 164 4.87 -1.12 5.62
N SER A 165 4.34 -0.89 6.82
CA SER A 165 5.15 -0.85 8.04
C SER A 165 5.73 -2.22 8.37
N ILE A 166 4.93 -3.29 8.21
CA ILE A 166 5.37 -4.67 8.42
C ILE A 166 6.48 -5.04 7.42
N LEU A 167 6.27 -4.75 6.14
CA LEU A 167 7.24 -5.04 5.09
C LEU A 167 8.54 -4.28 5.30
N GLU A 168 8.45 -2.97 5.58
CA GLU A 168 9.62 -2.12 5.83
C GLU A 168 10.41 -2.59 7.06
N SER A 169 9.73 -2.92 8.16
CA SER A 169 10.36 -3.41 9.39
C SER A 169 11.12 -4.73 9.16
N ARG A 170 10.56 -5.66 8.38
CA ARG A 170 11.21 -6.94 8.07
C ARG A 170 12.33 -6.78 7.05
N ALA A 171 12.01 -6.20 5.90
CA ALA A 171 12.90 -6.13 4.74
C ALA A 171 14.08 -5.18 4.97
N CYS A 172 13.84 -4.07 5.66
CA CYS A 172 14.83 -3.04 5.94
C CYS A 172 15.29 -3.06 7.41
N SER A 173 15.17 -4.20 8.11
CA SER A 173 15.71 -4.38 9.48
C SER A 173 17.22 -4.09 9.57
N LYS A 174 17.93 -4.17 8.44
CA LYS A 174 19.31 -3.74 8.23
C LYS A 174 19.40 -2.91 6.96
N SER A 175 20.42 -2.06 6.87
CA SER A 175 20.72 -1.33 5.64
C SER A 175 21.13 -2.26 4.49
N HIS A 176 20.81 -1.86 3.27
CA HIS A 176 21.22 -2.51 2.03
C HIS A 176 22.39 -1.76 1.38
N THR A 177 23.28 -2.51 0.73
CA THR A 177 24.41 -1.93 -0.01
C THR A 177 24.01 -1.32 -1.35
N ASN A 178 22.90 -1.77 -1.94
CA ASN A 178 22.40 -1.30 -3.23
C ASN A 178 20.91 -1.64 -3.43
N ILE A 179 20.30 -1.06 -4.48
CA ILE A 179 18.89 -1.29 -4.84
C ILE A 179 18.59 -2.76 -5.15
N LYS A 180 19.53 -3.52 -5.72
CA LYS A 180 19.31 -4.95 -6.02
C LYS A 180 19.11 -5.77 -4.75
N SER A 181 19.94 -5.52 -3.73
CA SER A 181 19.80 -6.14 -2.40
C SER A 181 18.46 -5.76 -1.75
N LEU A 182 18.08 -4.48 -1.80
CA LEU A 182 16.79 -4.00 -1.28
C LEU A 182 15.60 -4.69 -1.97
N LYS A 183 15.56 -4.70 -3.31
CA LYS A 183 14.49 -5.38 -4.09
C LYS A 183 14.37 -6.86 -3.74
N THR A 184 15.50 -7.53 -3.54
CA THR A 184 15.54 -8.96 -3.17
C THR A 184 14.96 -9.18 -1.77
N SER A 185 15.34 -8.34 -0.81
CA SER A 185 14.80 -8.38 0.56
C SER A 185 13.29 -8.13 0.57
N LEU A 186 12.84 -7.08 -0.13
CA LEU A 186 11.42 -6.73 -0.23
C LEU A 186 10.58 -7.86 -0.82
N ARG A 187 11.01 -8.49 -1.92
CA ARG A 187 10.30 -9.63 -2.50
C ARG A 187 10.21 -10.80 -1.52
N ARG A 188 11.32 -11.17 -0.88
CA ARG A 188 11.36 -12.28 0.06
C ARG A 188 10.42 -12.03 1.25
N GLU A 189 10.52 -10.86 1.87
CA GLU A 189 9.70 -10.55 3.03
C GLU A 189 8.22 -10.35 2.67
N TRP A 190 7.93 -9.83 1.48
CA TRP A 190 6.55 -9.75 0.97
C TRP A 190 5.93 -11.14 0.89
N GLU A 191 6.62 -12.11 0.30
CA GLU A 191 6.13 -13.50 0.25
C GLU A 191 6.04 -14.17 1.63
N ASN A 192 6.89 -13.77 2.57
CA ASN A 192 6.89 -14.30 3.94
C ASN A 192 5.83 -13.66 4.86
N ILE A 193 5.10 -12.63 4.42
CA ILE A 193 3.95 -12.14 5.20
C ILE A 193 2.85 -13.21 5.12
N PRO A 194 2.32 -13.75 6.23
CA PRO A 194 1.21 -14.70 6.16
C PRO A 194 -0.03 -14.05 5.55
N GLN A 195 -0.75 -14.78 4.69
CA GLN A 195 -2.00 -14.29 4.08
C GLN A 195 -3.07 -13.95 5.15
N GLU A 196 -2.99 -14.54 6.34
CA GLU A 196 -3.88 -14.20 7.46
C GLU A 196 -3.70 -12.76 7.96
N ILE A 197 -2.46 -12.24 7.94
CA ILE A 197 -2.19 -10.84 8.28
C ILE A 197 -2.84 -9.91 7.24
N VAL A 198 -2.73 -10.27 5.96
CA VAL A 198 -3.36 -9.52 4.86
C VAL A 198 -4.88 -9.53 5.01
N ARG A 199 -5.49 -10.70 5.24
CA ARG A 199 -6.93 -10.85 5.50
C ARG A 199 -7.41 -10.00 6.66
N THR A 200 -6.68 -10.05 7.78
CA THR A 200 -7.00 -9.25 8.96
C THR A 200 -6.96 -7.76 8.65
N ALA A 201 -5.91 -7.29 7.95
CA ALA A 201 -5.78 -5.89 7.58
C ALA A 201 -6.91 -5.43 6.64
N VAL A 202 -7.29 -6.26 5.65
CA VAL A 202 -8.43 -5.98 4.77
C VAL A 202 -9.74 -5.95 5.56
N ALA A 203 -10.01 -6.92 6.42
CA ALA A 203 -11.26 -7.00 7.18
C ALA A 203 -11.54 -5.75 8.04
N VAL A 204 -10.48 -5.07 8.50
CA VAL A 204 -10.56 -3.85 9.33
C VAL A 204 -11.03 -2.62 8.53
N VAL A 205 -10.97 -2.62 7.19
CA VAL A 205 -11.40 -1.46 6.36
C VAL A 205 -12.85 -1.07 6.63
N ASN A 206 -13.77 -2.05 6.75
CA ASN A 206 -15.18 -1.77 7.04
C ASN A 206 -15.36 -1.15 8.43
N GLN A 207 -14.58 -1.58 9.42
CA GLN A 207 -14.61 -0.98 10.76
C GLN A 207 -14.07 0.45 10.73
N ARG A 208 -12.96 0.68 10.02
CA ARG A 208 -12.37 2.00 9.81
C ARG A 208 -13.34 2.96 9.10
N LEU A 209 -14.03 2.50 8.06
CA LEU A 209 -15.10 3.28 7.40
C LEU A 209 -16.22 3.69 8.37
N LYS A 210 -16.67 2.77 9.25
CA LYS A 210 -17.64 3.07 10.30
C LYS A 210 -17.11 4.11 11.29
N SER A 211 -15.84 4.03 11.67
CA SER A 211 -15.19 5.03 12.54
C SER A 211 -15.15 6.42 11.89
N VAL A 212 -14.80 6.52 10.61
CA VAL A 212 -14.84 7.80 9.86
C VAL A 212 -16.26 8.36 9.84
N ILE A 213 -17.28 7.52 9.62
CA ILE A 213 -18.69 7.94 9.65
C ILE A 213 -19.09 8.45 11.03
N LYS A 214 -18.70 7.75 12.10
CA LYS A 214 -18.95 8.15 13.50
C LYS A 214 -18.32 9.50 13.81
N GLN A 215 -17.12 9.75 13.29
CA GLN A 215 -16.43 11.04 13.38
C GLN A 215 -16.91 12.09 12.38
N LYS A 216 -18.05 11.87 11.71
CA LYS A 216 -18.63 12.78 10.71
C LYS A 216 -17.66 13.14 9.57
N GLY A 217 -16.73 12.25 9.24
CA GLY A 217 -15.69 12.47 8.21
C GLY A 217 -14.33 12.91 8.75
N GLY A 218 -14.13 12.91 10.07
CA GLY A 218 -12.81 13.13 10.69
C GLY A 218 -11.79 12.03 10.39
N TYR A 219 -10.53 12.32 10.74
CA TYR A 219 -9.43 11.35 10.68
C TYR A 219 -9.54 10.34 11.82
N ILE A 220 -9.07 9.11 11.57
CA ILE A 220 -9.04 8.04 12.55
C ILE A 220 -7.61 7.58 12.78
N GLU A 221 -7.33 7.08 13.98
CA GLU A 221 -6.08 6.37 14.31
C GLU A 221 -6.27 4.87 14.13
#